data_AF-A0A3D1R177-F1
#
_entry.id   AF-A0A3D1R177-F1
#
_cell.length_a   1.000
_cell.length_b   1.000
_cell.length_c   1.000
_cell.angle_alpha   90.00
_cell.angle_beta   90.00
_cell.angle_gamma   90.00
#
_symmetry.space_group_name_H-M   'P 1'
#
loop_
_entity.id
_entity.type
_entity.pdbx_description
1 polymer ?
#
loop_
_entity_poly.entity_id
_entity_poly.type
_entity_poly.pdbx_seq_one_letter_code
_entity_poly.pdbx_strand_id
1 'polypeptide(L)'
;MHRTVRALTWLMAAAAVASIALCAPATAKPRSAQPMTEVVVAATDLAGNRSEVRQRFTVGGAPPLVEILEPWDGSEAEEAAVTVRVAVTAFSPVASVEIGTGPAEEEGGGIWRAQV
;
A
#
# COMPACT_ATOMS: atom_id res chain seq x y z
N MET A 1 46.49 26.71 -26.64
CA MET A 1 45.20 26.02 -26.89
C MET A 1 44.49 25.87 -25.55
N HIS A 2 43.61 26.80 -25.20
CA HIS A 2 42.96 26.86 -23.89
C HIS A 2 41.52 26.35 -24.03
N ARG A 3 41.21 25.18 -23.45
CA ARG A 3 39.83 24.72 -23.28
C ARG A 3 39.42 24.89 -21.83
N THR A 4 38.96 26.09 -21.50
CA THR A 4 38.15 26.39 -20.33
C THR A 4 36.80 25.70 -20.47
N VAL A 5 36.51 24.70 -19.63
CA VAL A 5 35.15 24.18 -19.45
C VAL A 5 34.56 24.89 -18.25
N ARG A 6 33.64 25.81 -18.52
CA ARG A 6 32.93 26.61 -17.52
C ARG A 6 32.12 25.68 -16.61
N ALA A 7 32.27 25.87 -15.30
CA ALA A 7 31.39 25.31 -14.29
C ALA A 7 29.93 25.69 -14.63
N LEU A 8 29.14 24.70 -15.04
CA LEU A 8 27.72 24.87 -15.28
C LEU A 8 27.03 24.80 -13.91
N THR A 9 26.99 25.94 -13.22
CA THR A 9 26.20 26.12 -12.00
C THR A 9 24.72 25.92 -12.36
N TRP A 10 24.18 24.76 -12.03
CA TRP A 10 22.73 24.55 -12.04
C TRP A 10 22.14 25.18 -10.79
N LEU A 11 21.74 26.44 -10.91
CA LEU A 11 20.84 27.12 -10.00
C LEU A 11 19.41 26.73 -10.41
N MET A 12 18.74 25.89 -9.62
CA MET A 12 17.28 25.86 -9.60
C MET A 12 16.81 25.86 -8.16
N ALA A 13 16.55 27.06 -7.67
CA ALA A 13 15.75 27.34 -6.50
C ALA A 13 14.28 27.01 -6.82
N ALA A 14 13.58 26.34 -5.91
CA ALA A 14 12.13 26.29 -5.92
C ALA A 14 11.59 26.27 -4.47
N ALA A 15 11.20 27.47 -4.04
CA ALA A 15 10.33 27.87 -2.94
C ALA A 15 9.85 26.79 -1.94
N ALA A 16 10.33 26.92 -0.69
CA ALA A 16 9.60 26.43 0.47
C ALA A 16 8.43 27.37 0.75
N VAL A 17 7.20 26.97 0.42
CA VAL A 17 6.00 27.58 0.98
C VAL A 17 5.52 26.68 2.11
N ALA A 18 5.92 27.00 3.33
CA ALA A 18 5.38 26.38 4.54
C ALA A 18 3.98 26.96 4.79
N SER A 19 2.96 26.32 4.22
CA SER A 19 1.57 26.57 4.64
C SER A 19 1.29 25.76 5.89
N ILE A 20 1.44 26.37 7.06
CA ILE A 20 0.90 25.85 8.31
C ILE A 20 -0.62 26.08 8.27
N ALA A 21 -1.37 25.02 7.98
CA ALA A 21 -2.81 25.00 8.19
C ALA A 21 -3.11 24.25 9.49
N LEU A 22 -3.49 25.00 10.52
CA LEU A 22 -4.08 24.48 11.75
C LEU A 22 -5.60 24.38 11.53
N CYS A 23 -6.19 23.19 11.74
CA CYS A 23 -7.53 22.92 12.31
C CYS A 23 -8.23 21.72 11.65
N ALA A 24 -8.23 20.59 12.37
CA ALA A 24 -9.39 19.75 12.71
C ALA A 24 -8.85 18.46 13.37
N PRO A 25 -9.48 17.90 14.43
CA PRO A 25 -9.21 16.52 14.81
C PRO A 25 -9.89 15.65 13.75
N ALA A 26 -9.24 15.48 12.60
CA ALA A 26 -9.59 14.39 11.71
C ALA A 26 -9.23 13.13 12.48
N THR A 27 -10.24 12.45 13.00
CA THR A 27 -10.13 11.06 13.45
C THR A 27 -9.54 10.27 12.29
N ALA A 28 -8.22 10.15 12.29
CA ALA A 28 -7.49 9.42 11.28
C ALA A 28 -7.83 7.95 11.51
N LYS A 29 -8.74 7.41 10.69
CA LYS A 29 -8.89 5.96 10.52
C LYS A 29 -7.47 5.42 10.30
N PRO A 30 -7.03 4.37 11.02
CA PRO A 30 -5.65 3.89 10.92
C PRO A 30 -5.36 3.60 9.44
N ARG A 31 -4.52 4.45 8.84
CA ARG A 31 -4.05 4.25 7.48
C ARG A 31 -3.00 3.17 7.59
N SER A 32 -3.29 1.99 7.04
CA SER A 32 -2.32 0.90 6.92
C SER A 32 -0.98 1.47 6.43
N ALA A 33 0.12 1.12 7.10
CA ALA A 33 1.45 1.59 6.74
C ALA A 33 1.75 1.14 5.30
N GLN A 34 1.72 2.10 4.37
CA GLN A 34 1.90 1.82 2.95
C GLN A 34 3.36 1.38 2.72
N PRO A 35 3.61 0.36 1.88
CA PRO A 35 4.97 -0.08 1.59
C PRO A 35 5.75 1.07 0.93
N MET A 36 6.95 1.33 1.45
CA MET A 36 7.85 2.35 0.91
C MET A 36 8.85 1.68 -0.03
N THR A 37 8.83 2.05 -1.31
CA THR A 37 9.72 1.53 -2.35
C THR A 37 10.80 2.56 -2.67
N GLU A 38 12.07 2.16 -2.65
CA GLU A 38 13.19 3.01 -3.09
C GLU A 38 13.55 2.69 -4.54
N VAL A 39 13.53 3.71 -5.40
CA VAL A 39 14.04 3.62 -6.77
C VAL A 39 15.37 4.35 -6.84
N VAL A 40 16.40 3.66 -7.34
CA VAL A 40 17.74 4.21 -7.54
C VAL A 40 17.97 4.40 -9.04
N VAL A 41 18.18 5.66 -9.44
CA VAL A 41 18.57 6.01 -10.80
C VAL A 41 20.05 6.30 -10.80
N ALA A 42 20.83 5.48 -11.51
CA ALA A 42 22.27 5.68 -11.69
C ALA A 42 22.57 6.07 -13.14
N ALA A 43 23.26 7.18 -13.35
CA ALA A 43 23.77 7.59 -14.64
C ALA A 43 25.30 7.58 -14.64
N THR A 44 25.89 6.89 -15.61
CA THR A 44 27.33 6.84 -15.84
C THR A 44 27.64 7.53 -17.17
N ASP A 45 28.53 8.51 -17.16
CA ASP A 45 28.98 9.17 -18.39
C ASP A 45 30.07 8.36 -19.13
N LEU A 46 30.41 8.77 -20.36
CA LEU A 46 31.45 8.12 -21.16
C LEU A 46 32.87 8.29 -20.56
N ALA A 47 33.05 9.21 -19.60
CA ALA A 47 34.30 9.41 -18.88
C ALA A 47 34.37 8.57 -17.58
N GLY A 48 33.32 7.82 -17.26
CA GLY A 48 33.25 6.95 -16.08
C GLY A 48 32.74 7.63 -14.80
N ASN A 49 32.27 8.88 -14.86
CA ASN A 49 31.65 9.53 -13.70
C ASN A 49 30.25 8.96 -13.48
N ARG A 50 29.97 8.55 -12.23
CA ARG A 50 28.67 8.00 -11.81
C ARG A 50 27.95 8.99 -10.91
N SER A 51 26.67 9.21 -11.18
CA SER A 51 25.76 9.96 -10.30
C SER A 51 24.55 9.10 -9.96
N GLU A 52 24.11 9.14 -8.71
CA GLU A 52 22.94 8.40 -8.23
C GLU A 52 21.91 9.34 -7.62
N VAL A 53 20.64 9.11 -7.96
CA VAL A 53 19.48 9.76 -7.34
C VAL A 53 18.59 8.67 -6.75
N ARG A 54 18.25 8.83 -5.47
CA ARG A 54 17.37 7.92 -4.74
C ARG A 54 16.04 8.62 -4.47
N GLN A 55 14.96 8.05 -4.96
CA GLN A 55 13.62 8.56 -4.73
C GLN A 55 12.79 7.51 -3.99
N ARG A 56 12.20 7.93 -2.87
CA ARG A 56 11.29 7.10 -2.07
C ARG A 56 9.86 7.34 -2.55
N PHE A 57 9.15 6.26 -2.85
CA PHE A 57 7.75 6.26 -3.25
C PHE A 57 6.92 5.49 -2.24
N THR A 58 5.76 6.03 -1.88
CA THR A 58 4.72 5.32 -1.13
C THR A 58 3.69 4.83 -2.12
N VAL A 59 3.60 3.52 -2.31
CA VAL A 59 2.55 2.93 -3.15
C VAL A 59 1.26 2.88 -2.31
N GLY A 60 0.29 3.71 -2.68
CA GLY A 60 -1.00 3.71 -2.00
C GLY A 60 -1.89 2.58 -2.49
N GLY A 61 -2.26 1.66 -1.60
CA GLY A 61 -3.32 0.67 -1.83
C GLY A 61 -4.66 1.15 -1.26
N ALA A 62 -5.75 0.80 -1.93
CA ALA A 62 -7.08 0.87 -1.32
C ALA A 62 -7.24 -0.28 -0.31
N PRO A 63 -7.93 -0.08 0.82
CA PRO A 63 -8.26 -1.18 1.74
C PRO A 63 -9.06 -2.28 1.03
N PRO A 64 -8.92 -3.55 1.45
CA PRO A 64 -9.75 -4.63 0.92
C PRO A 64 -11.22 -4.42 1.31
N LEU A 65 -12.12 -4.78 0.40
CA LEU A 65 -13.56 -4.87 0.63
C LEU A 65 -13.89 -6.30 1.07
N VAL A 66 -14.67 -6.44 2.13
CA VAL A 66 -15.13 -7.72 2.66
C VAL A 66 -16.66 -7.73 2.67
N GLU A 67 -17.25 -8.77 2.09
CA GLU A 67 -18.69 -9.00 2.06
C GLU A 67 -18.97 -10.39 2.65
N ILE A 68 -19.90 -10.47 3.59
CA ILE A 68 -20.30 -11.74 4.22
C ILE A 68 -21.44 -12.32 3.38
N LEU A 69 -21.22 -13.52 2.82
CA LEU A 69 -22.21 -14.22 2.00
C LEU A 69 -23.08 -15.13 2.88
N GLU A 70 -22.46 -15.81 3.84
CA GLU A 70 -23.12 -16.70 4.79
C GLU A 70 -22.43 -16.61 6.16
N PRO A 71 -23.17 -16.70 7.27
CA PRO A 71 -24.63 -16.81 7.37
C PRO A 71 -25.34 -15.49 7.03
N TRP A 72 -26.63 -15.57 6.70
CA TRP A 72 -27.45 -14.38 6.51
C TRP A 72 -27.74 -13.70 7.86
N ASP A 73 -27.83 -12.38 7.87
CA ASP A 73 -28.22 -11.64 9.08
C ASP A 73 -29.54 -12.17 9.66
N GLY A 74 -29.51 -12.52 10.94
CA GLY A 74 -30.66 -13.10 11.65
C GLY A 74 -30.84 -14.60 11.50
N SER A 75 -29.89 -15.31 10.87
CA SER A 75 -29.86 -16.77 10.88
C SER A 75 -29.38 -17.28 12.24
N GLU A 76 -30.04 -18.32 12.75
CA GLU A 76 -29.63 -19.03 13.95
C GLU A 76 -28.93 -20.33 13.55
N ALA A 77 -27.85 -20.67 14.26
CA ALA A 77 -27.16 -21.94 14.06
C ALA A 77 -27.77 -23.02 14.97
N GLU A 78 -28.13 -24.16 14.39
CA GLU A 78 -28.58 -25.33 15.17
C GLU A 78 -27.39 -26.12 15.75
N GLU A 79 -26.24 -26.05 15.09
CA GLU A 79 -25.00 -26.71 15.47
C GLU A 79 -24.03 -25.70 16.09
N ALA A 80 -23.11 -26.19 16.94
CA ALA A 80 -22.08 -25.33 17.54
C ALA A 80 -21.04 -24.80 16.54
N ALA A 81 -20.94 -25.41 15.35
CA ALA A 81 -20.02 -24.99 14.29
C ALA A 81 -20.81 -24.34 13.14
N VAL A 82 -20.43 -23.10 12.79
CA VAL A 82 -21.08 -22.32 11.75
C VAL A 82 -20.14 -22.14 10.57
N THR A 83 -20.64 -22.46 9.37
CA THR A 83 -19.91 -22.17 8.13
C THR A 83 -20.06 -20.68 7.81
N VAL A 84 -18.94 -19.96 7.83
CA VAL A 84 -18.88 -18.55 7.44
C VAL A 84 -18.20 -18.46 6.08
N ARG A 85 -18.88 -17.81 5.13
CA ARG A 85 -18.36 -17.56 3.78
C ARG A 85 -18.28 -16.07 3.53
N VAL A 86 -17.12 -15.60 3.09
CA VAL A 86 -16.86 -14.18 2.81
C VAL A 86 -16.24 -13.99 1.44
N ALA A 87 -16.66 -12.97 0.72
CA ALA A 87 -16.01 -12.49 -0.49
C ALA A 87 -15.05 -11.36 -0.11
N VAL A 88 -13.77 -11.51 -0.47
CA VAL A 88 -12.72 -10.52 -0.24
C VAL A 88 -12.24 -9.98 -1.58
N THR A 89 -12.49 -8.70 -1.84
CA THR A 89 -12.01 -8.00 -3.03
C THR A 89 -10.90 -7.03 -2.64
N ALA A 90 -9.69 -7.23 -3.17
CA ALA A 90 -8.53 -6.41 -2.87
C ALA A 90 -7.81 -5.94 -4.14
N PHE A 91 -7.17 -4.78 -4.07
CA PHE A 91 -6.33 -4.25 -5.16
C PHE A 91 -4.96 -4.94 -5.24
N SER A 92 -4.58 -5.64 -4.17
CA SER A 92 -3.31 -6.36 -4.06
C SER A 92 -3.59 -7.81 -3.63
N PRO A 93 -2.67 -8.75 -3.91
CA PRO A 93 -2.83 -10.14 -3.51
C PRO A 93 -3.10 -10.26 -2.01
N VAL A 94 -4.13 -11.03 -1.65
CA VAL A 94 -4.47 -11.30 -0.25
C VAL A 94 -3.54 -12.39 0.26
N ALA A 95 -2.78 -12.09 1.32
CA ALA A 95 -1.81 -13.04 1.88
C ALA A 95 -2.45 -14.08 2.80
N SER A 96 -3.44 -13.67 3.60
CA SER A 96 -4.22 -14.54 4.48
C SER A 96 -5.54 -13.88 4.84
N VAL A 97 -6.54 -14.70 5.17
CA VAL A 97 -7.82 -14.28 5.74
C VAL A 97 -8.05 -15.10 7.01
N GLU A 98 -8.42 -14.43 8.09
CA GLU A 98 -8.78 -15.06 9.36
C GLU A 98 -10.24 -14.78 9.65
N ILE A 99 -10.98 -15.82 10.01
CA ILE A 99 -12.40 -15.75 10.33
C ILE A 99 -12.59 -16.44 11.69
N GLY A 100 -13.09 -15.70 12.69
CA GLY A 100 -13.17 -16.20 14.06
C GLY A 100 -11.79 -16.34 14.70
N THR A 101 -11.44 -17.56 15.11
CA THR A 101 -10.17 -17.90 15.80
C THR A 101 -9.16 -18.63 14.92
N GLY A 102 -9.46 -18.83 13.63
CA GLY A 102 -8.65 -19.64 12.73
C GLY A 102 -8.46 -19.05 11.33
N PRO A 103 -7.53 -19.63 10.54
CA PRO A 103 -7.35 -19.27 9.14
C PRO A 103 -8.55 -19.74 8.30
N ALA A 104 -8.93 -18.93 7.32
CA ALA A 104 -9.92 -19.30 6.33
C ALA A 104 -9.28 -19.99 5.12
N GLU A 105 -10.00 -20.91 4.51
CA GLU A 105 -9.61 -21.59 3.27
C GLU A 105 -10.18 -20.85 2.06
N GLU A 106 -9.40 -20.68 1.01
CA GLU A 106 -9.88 -20.09 -0.24
C GLU A 106 -10.64 -21.15 -1.07
N GLU A 107 -11.92 -20.90 -1.37
CA GLU A 107 -12.71 -21.73 -2.31
C GLU A 107 -12.40 -21.38 -3.77
N GLY A 108 -11.83 -20.19 -4.00
CA GLY A 108 -11.46 -19.64 -5.29
C GLY A 108 -12.24 -18.37 -5.63
N GLY A 109 -11.69 -17.54 -6.52
CA GLY A 109 -12.34 -16.31 -6.96
C GLY A 109 -12.48 -15.24 -5.88
N GLY A 110 -11.64 -15.28 -4.84
CA GLY A 110 -11.71 -14.36 -3.71
C GLY A 110 -12.77 -14.73 -2.67
N ILE A 111 -13.36 -15.92 -2.75
CA ILE A 111 -14.27 -16.45 -1.73
C ILE A 111 -13.46 -17.27 -0.71
N TRP A 112 -13.69 -16.99 0.56
CA TRP A 112 -13.04 -17.64 1.69
C TRP A 112 -14.08 -18.27 2.60
N ARG A 113 -13.77 -19.45 3.13
CA ARG A 113 -14.62 -20.20 4.05
C ARG A 113 -13.90 -20.51 5.35
N ALA A 114 -14.63 -20.51 6.46
CA ALA A 114 -14.17 -21.04 7.73
C ALA A 114 -15.33 -21.67 8.51
N GLN A 115 -15.01 -22.63 9.38
CA GLN A 115 -15.92 -23.08 10.42
C GLN A 115 -15.58 -22.30 11.71
N VAL A 116 -16.57 -21.64 12.29
CA VAL A 116 -16.44 -20.85 13.53
C VAL A 116 -17.28 -21.46 14.63
#